data_AF-A0A2H3GD10-F1
#
_entry.id   AF-A0A2H3GD10-F1
#
_cell.length_a   1.000
_cell.length_b   1.000
_cell.length_c   1.000
_cell.angle_alpha   90.00
_cell.angle_beta   90.00
_cell.angle_gamma   90.00
#
_symmetry.space_group_name_H-M   'P 1'
#
loop_
_entity.id
_entity.type
_entity.pdbx_description
1 polymer ?
#
loop_
_entity_poly.entity_id
_entity_poly.type
_entity_poly.pdbx_seq_one_letter_code
_entity_poly.pdbx_strand_id
1 'polypeptide(L)'
;MSQQLALPRLVQRRLAAVLKTRTVTLRPAQRRWLTPAPKPGDGPMMSRRADRELPDISDVTFRWRRTFPIFLLIVAASSVAIFNYQKMSSPVVSSTLYALRTNSEARALLGDEIYFRHQIPWIHGEMNQLHGRIDIWFSVRGTKGEGVMRFASNRPTSKGFFSTTEWSLTMEDGTRLDLLDSGDPFRALVGGGGDDLPPPVEEDAPTRGFRKQVEYK
;
A
#
# COMPACT_ATOMS: atom_id res chain seq x y z
N MET A 1 -54.62 26.47 15.66
CA MET A 1 -54.77 26.03 14.25
C MET A 1 -53.71 24.99 13.96
N SER A 2 -54.02 23.73 14.18
CA SER A 2 -53.12 22.59 13.95
C SER A 2 -53.68 21.77 12.79
N GLN A 3 -52.98 21.75 11.65
CA GLN A 3 -53.26 20.79 10.58
C GLN A 3 -52.08 19.81 10.52
N GLN A 4 -52.27 18.63 11.09
CA GLN A 4 -51.42 17.47 10.91
C GLN A 4 -51.77 16.82 9.57
N LEU A 5 -50.83 16.82 8.64
CA LEU A 5 -50.89 16.06 7.39
C LEU A 5 -50.79 14.55 7.72
N ALA A 6 -51.93 13.88 7.70
CA ALA A 6 -52.02 12.43 7.83
C ALA A 6 -51.63 11.76 6.51
N LEU A 7 -50.48 11.08 6.48
CA LEU A 7 -50.08 10.23 5.37
C LEU A 7 -50.82 8.87 5.44
N PRO A 8 -51.32 8.35 4.29
CA PRO A 8 -52.16 7.16 4.25
C PRO A 8 -51.37 5.87 4.53
N ARG A 9 -51.90 5.06 5.46
CA ARG A 9 -51.33 3.81 6.02
C ARG A 9 -51.15 2.65 5.03
N LEU A 10 -51.29 2.87 3.72
CA LEU A 10 -51.21 1.82 2.69
C LEU A 10 -49.84 1.73 2.00
N VAL A 11 -48.95 2.72 2.17
CA VAL A 11 -47.60 2.68 1.57
C VAL A 11 -46.57 1.99 2.48
N GLN A 12 -46.82 1.91 3.79
CA GLN A 12 -45.94 1.21 4.74
C GLN A 12 -45.96 -0.32 4.62
N ARG A 13 -46.98 -0.92 3.97
CA ARG A 13 -47.14 -2.38 3.91
C ARG A 13 -46.37 -3.07 2.76
N ARG A 14 -45.70 -2.34 1.87
CA ARG A 14 -44.93 -2.95 0.76
C ARG A 14 -43.40 -2.82 0.85
N LEU A 15 -42.87 -2.14 1.86
CA LEU A 15 -41.42 -2.04 2.10
C LEU A 15 -40.88 -3.03 3.13
N ALA A 16 -41.74 -3.82 3.79
CA ALA A 16 -41.35 -4.82 4.78
C ALA A 16 -41.12 -6.24 4.21
N ALA A 17 -41.14 -6.41 2.88
CA ALA A 17 -41.04 -7.73 2.22
C ALA A 17 -39.69 -8.01 1.55
N VAL A 18 -38.66 -7.17 1.77
CA VAL A 18 -37.29 -7.39 1.25
C VAL A 18 -36.25 -7.40 2.39
N LEU A 19 -36.67 -7.65 3.63
CA LEU A 19 -35.76 -8.21 4.62
C LEU A 19 -35.66 -9.71 4.37
N LYS A 20 -34.76 -10.07 3.45
CA LYS A 20 -34.17 -11.41 3.41
C LYS A 20 -33.80 -11.75 4.85
N THR A 21 -34.54 -12.68 5.45
CA THR A 21 -34.18 -13.32 6.70
C THR A 21 -32.80 -13.90 6.46
N ARG A 22 -31.78 -13.17 6.90
CA ARG A 22 -30.43 -13.68 6.99
C ARG A 22 -30.58 -14.80 8.02
N THR A 23 -30.69 -16.03 7.54
CA THR A 23 -30.52 -17.21 8.38
C THR A 23 -29.13 -17.05 8.96
N VAL A 24 -29.08 -16.49 10.17
CA VAL A 24 -27.93 -16.60 11.03
C VAL A 24 -27.87 -18.09 11.28
N THR A 25 -27.10 -18.79 10.44
CA THR A 25 -26.58 -20.09 10.80
C THR A 25 -25.80 -19.82 12.07
N LEU A 26 -26.45 -20.01 13.21
CA LEU A 26 -25.79 -20.12 14.50
C LEU A 26 -24.71 -21.15 14.22
N ARG A 27 -23.45 -20.69 14.13
CA ARG A 27 -22.32 -21.60 14.06
C ARG A 27 -22.54 -22.53 15.25
N PRO A 28 -22.62 -23.86 15.05
CA PRO A 28 -22.80 -24.77 16.17
C PRO A 28 -21.72 -24.38 17.18
N ALA A 29 -22.16 -23.97 18.38
CA ALA A 29 -21.27 -23.55 19.45
C ALA A 29 -20.15 -24.59 19.50
N GLN A 30 -18.92 -24.13 19.33
CA GLN A 30 -17.73 -24.97 19.30
C GLN A 30 -17.80 -25.85 20.54
N ARG A 31 -18.29 -27.09 20.38
CA ARG A 31 -18.39 -28.06 21.46
C ARG A 31 -16.95 -28.28 21.85
N ARG A 32 -16.53 -27.60 22.91
CA ARG A 32 -15.30 -27.87 23.64
C ARG A 32 -15.28 -29.38 23.77
N TRP A 33 -14.35 -30.03 23.08
CA TRP A 33 -14.25 -31.49 23.05
C TRP A 33 -13.88 -31.96 24.46
N LEU A 34 -14.88 -32.00 25.34
CA LEU A 34 -14.91 -32.80 26.56
C LEU A 34 -15.26 -34.21 26.13
N THR A 35 -14.46 -34.79 25.24
CA THR A 35 -14.46 -36.23 25.07
C THR A 35 -13.74 -36.75 26.32
N PRO A 36 -14.44 -37.41 27.26
CA PRO A 36 -13.78 -37.95 28.45
C PRO A 36 -12.64 -38.87 28.01
N ALA A 37 -11.58 -38.94 28.82
CA ALA A 37 -10.49 -39.87 28.57
C ALA A 37 -11.07 -41.28 28.40
N PRO A 38 -10.71 -42.03 27.34
CA PRO A 38 -11.29 -43.34 27.10
C PRO A 38 -10.99 -44.27 28.28
N LYS A 39 -12.02 -44.93 28.80
CA LYS A 39 -11.87 -45.89 29.90
C LYS A 39 -11.39 -47.25 29.35
N PRO A 40 -10.80 -48.12 30.19
CA PRO A 40 -10.44 -49.47 29.76
C PRO A 40 -11.68 -50.21 29.19
N GLY A 41 -11.64 -50.58 27.90
CA GLY A 41 -12.75 -51.22 27.19
C GLY A 41 -13.69 -50.27 26.41
N ASP A 42 -13.52 -48.95 26.52
CA ASP A 42 -14.39 -47.96 25.86
C ASP A 42 -13.82 -47.55 24.50
N GLY A 43 -14.41 -48.12 23.45
CA GLY A 43 -14.20 -47.74 22.05
C GLY A 43 -12.83 -48.09 21.43
N PRO A 44 -12.70 -47.90 20.11
CA PRO A 44 -11.60 -48.40 19.28
C PRO A 44 -10.25 -47.69 19.50
N MET A 45 -10.17 -46.71 20.41
CA MET A 45 -8.95 -45.98 20.72
C MET A 45 -8.05 -46.72 21.72
N MET A 46 -8.62 -47.54 22.59
CA MET A 46 -7.87 -48.31 23.60
C MET A 46 -7.57 -49.75 23.17
N SER A 47 -8.29 -50.25 22.16
CA SER A 47 -7.98 -51.54 21.55
C SER A 47 -6.92 -51.36 20.47
N ARG A 48 -5.69 -51.83 20.69
CA ARG A 48 -4.72 -52.08 19.62
C ARG A 48 -5.21 -53.26 18.77
N ARG A 49 -6.28 -53.08 17.99
CA ARG A 49 -6.71 -54.07 17.00
C ARG A 49 -5.81 -53.91 15.77
N ALA A 50 -5.08 -54.97 15.42
CA ALA A 50 -4.33 -55.05 14.17
C ALA A 50 -5.25 -55.04 12.94
N ASP A 51 -6.54 -55.39 13.13
CA ASP A 51 -7.55 -55.53 12.08
C ASP A 51 -8.33 -54.24 11.79
N ARG A 52 -7.76 -53.07 12.12
CA ARG A 52 -8.35 -51.79 11.69
C ARG A 52 -7.82 -51.48 10.30
N GLU A 53 -8.68 -51.62 9.31
CA GLU A 53 -8.40 -51.19 7.94
C GLU A 53 -7.85 -49.76 7.97
N LEU A 54 -6.73 -49.54 7.28
CA LEU A 54 -6.18 -48.20 7.15
C LEU A 54 -7.23 -47.33 6.45
N PRO A 55 -7.38 -46.04 6.83
CA PRO A 55 -8.23 -45.13 6.10
C PRO A 55 -7.90 -45.24 4.61
N ASP A 56 -8.93 -45.43 3.78
CA ASP A 56 -8.72 -45.56 2.35
C ASP A 56 -8.06 -44.26 1.84
N ILE A 57 -7.13 -44.39 0.90
CA ILE A 57 -6.43 -43.25 0.31
C ILE A 57 -7.46 -42.33 -0.39
N SER A 58 -8.62 -42.86 -0.80
CA SER A 58 -9.76 -42.08 -1.29
C SER A 58 -10.38 -41.14 -0.26
N ASP A 59 -10.27 -41.43 1.05
CA ASP A 59 -10.78 -40.58 2.13
C ASP A 59 -9.87 -39.36 2.38
N VAL A 60 -8.61 -39.46 1.96
CA VAL A 60 -7.63 -38.36 1.97
C VAL A 60 -7.86 -37.45 0.75
N THR A 61 -9.07 -36.89 0.66
CA THR A 61 -9.40 -35.93 -0.40
C THR A 61 -8.72 -34.58 -0.14
N PHE A 62 -8.35 -33.86 -1.21
CA PHE A 62 -7.79 -32.51 -1.15
C PHE A 62 -8.86 -31.48 -0.70
N ARG A 63 -9.28 -31.56 0.56
CA ARG A 63 -10.36 -30.76 1.15
C ARG A 63 -10.08 -29.26 1.10
N TRP A 64 -8.81 -28.86 1.02
CA TRP A 64 -8.39 -27.46 0.92
C TRP A 64 -8.42 -26.90 -0.50
N ARG A 65 -8.74 -27.68 -1.54
CA ARG A 65 -8.80 -27.21 -2.94
C ARG A 65 -9.69 -25.99 -3.14
N ARG A 66 -10.79 -25.93 -2.38
CA ARG A 66 -11.79 -24.84 -2.49
C ARG A 66 -11.33 -23.57 -1.78
N THR A 67 -10.59 -23.71 -0.69
CA THR A 67 -10.13 -22.60 0.16
C THR A 67 -8.73 -22.12 -0.20
N PHE A 68 -7.90 -22.94 -0.83
CA PHE A 68 -6.59 -22.56 -1.35
C PHE A 68 -6.63 -21.37 -2.32
N PRO A 69 -7.50 -21.31 -3.36
CA PRO A 69 -7.56 -20.15 -4.24
C PRO A 69 -8.03 -18.89 -3.49
N ILE A 70 -8.92 -19.04 -2.50
CA ILE A 70 -9.36 -17.91 -1.66
C ILE A 70 -8.19 -17.39 -0.83
N PHE A 71 -7.40 -18.30 -0.23
CA PHE A 71 -6.19 -17.94 0.51
C PHE A 71 -5.18 -17.22 -0.39
N LEU A 72 -4.88 -17.75 -1.57
CA LEU A 72 -3.98 -17.10 -2.53
C LEU A 72 -4.48 -15.73 -2.97
N LEU A 73 -5.80 -15.58 -3.19
CA LEU A 73 -6.40 -14.29 -3.53
C LEU A 73 -6.19 -13.29 -2.39
N ILE A 74 -6.48 -13.67 -1.14
CA ILE A 74 -6.28 -12.81 0.02
C ILE A 74 -4.80 -12.41 0.14
N VAL A 75 -3.88 -13.38 0.04
CA VAL A 75 -2.44 -13.11 0.10
C VAL A 75 -2.02 -12.15 -1.02
N ALA A 76 -2.43 -12.39 -2.26
CA ALA A 76 -2.11 -11.52 -3.38
C ALA A 76 -2.66 -10.10 -3.19
N ALA A 77 -3.91 -9.97 -2.75
CA ALA A 77 -4.53 -8.67 -2.47
C ALA A 77 -3.80 -7.93 -1.35
N SER A 78 -3.43 -8.63 -0.27
CA SER A 78 -2.63 -8.08 0.82
C SER A 78 -1.22 -7.68 0.38
N SER A 79 -0.56 -8.48 -0.47
CA SER A 79 0.75 -8.17 -1.05
C SER A 79 0.70 -6.88 -1.88
N VAL A 80 -0.32 -6.74 -2.73
CA VAL A 80 -0.50 -5.52 -3.52
C VAL A 80 -0.71 -4.30 -2.62
N ALA A 81 -1.53 -4.43 -1.58
CA ALA A 81 -1.76 -3.36 -0.62
C ALA A 81 -0.48 -2.94 0.13
N ILE A 82 0.32 -3.90 0.59
CA ILE A 82 1.55 -3.58 1.35
C ILE A 82 2.60 -2.91 0.46
N PHE A 83 2.75 -3.33 -0.81
CA PHE A 83 3.67 -2.66 -1.74
C PHE A 83 3.22 -1.22 -2.05
N ASN A 84 1.91 -0.98 -2.20
CA ASN A 84 1.41 0.38 -2.36
C ASN A 84 1.66 1.22 -1.09
N TYR A 85 1.45 0.65 0.10
CA TYR A 85 1.73 1.31 1.37
C TYR A 85 3.21 1.71 1.51
N GLN A 86 4.13 0.82 1.10
CA GLN A 86 5.56 1.13 1.07
C GLN A 86 5.87 2.29 0.11
N LYS A 87 5.26 2.31 -1.08
CA LYS A 87 5.45 3.40 -2.04
C LYS A 87 4.92 4.74 -1.50
N MET A 88 3.70 4.79 -0.95
CA MET A 88 3.14 6.03 -0.41
C MET A 88 3.90 6.56 0.82
N SER A 89 4.48 5.66 1.62
CA SER A 89 5.26 6.02 2.81
C SER A 89 6.72 6.36 2.48
N SER A 90 7.09 6.42 1.19
CA SER A 90 8.45 6.71 0.79
C SER A 90 8.81 8.20 1.00
N PRO A 91 10.07 8.52 1.32
CA PRO A 91 10.53 9.90 1.43
C PRO A 91 10.33 10.72 0.15
N VAL A 92 10.45 10.07 -1.02
CA VAL A 92 10.27 10.70 -2.34
C VAL A 92 8.84 11.24 -2.50
N VAL A 93 7.82 10.43 -2.18
CA VAL A 93 6.41 10.86 -2.26
C VAL A 93 6.14 12.00 -1.28
N SER A 94 6.66 11.92 -0.06
CA SER A 94 6.46 12.99 0.95
C SER A 94 7.15 14.29 0.54
N SER A 95 8.36 14.22 -0.02
CA SER A 95 9.11 15.38 -0.50
C SER A 95 8.46 16.03 -1.72
N THR A 96 8.04 15.24 -2.70
CA THR A 96 7.35 15.76 -3.90
C THR A 96 6.02 16.40 -3.55
N LEU A 97 5.24 15.81 -2.64
CA LEU A 97 4.01 16.42 -2.16
C LEU A 97 4.26 17.71 -1.37
N TYR A 98 5.33 17.78 -0.59
CA TYR A 98 5.71 19.01 0.10
C TYR A 98 6.13 20.12 -0.88
N ALA A 99 6.97 19.80 -1.87
CA ALA A 99 7.36 20.74 -2.92
C ALA A 99 6.12 21.27 -3.69
N LEU A 100 5.14 20.40 -3.92
CA LEU A 100 3.88 20.80 -4.55
C LEU A 100 3.08 21.79 -3.69
N ARG A 101 3.10 21.62 -2.36
CA ARG A 101 2.42 22.51 -1.41
C ARG A 101 3.06 23.90 -1.33
N THR A 102 4.37 24.00 -1.53
CA THR A 102 5.08 25.28 -1.42
C THR A 102 5.18 26.02 -2.75
N ASN A 103 4.97 25.33 -3.88
CA ASN A 103 5.01 25.93 -5.21
C ASN A 103 3.81 26.88 -5.45
N SER A 104 4.10 28.13 -5.84
CA SER A 104 3.09 29.16 -6.05
C SER A 104 2.15 28.88 -7.23
N GLU A 105 2.67 28.32 -8.33
CA GLU A 105 1.90 28.03 -9.55
C GLU A 105 0.96 26.84 -9.33
N ALA A 106 1.46 25.79 -8.66
CA ALA A 106 0.65 24.65 -8.26
C ALA A 106 -0.51 25.09 -7.34
N ARG A 107 -0.24 25.96 -6.36
CA ARG A 107 -1.30 26.52 -5.49
C ARG A 107 -2.26 27.44 -6.21
N ALA A 108 -1.83 28.16 -7.24
CA ALA A 108 -2.73 28.99 -8.04
C ALA A 108 -3.85 28.14 -8.66
N LEU A 109 -3.49 26.96 -9.17
CA LEU A 109 -4.39 26.00 -9.81
C LEU A 109 -5.16 25.10 -8.82
N LEU A 110 -4.47 24.38 -7.93
CA LEU A 110 -5.10 23.42 -6.99
C LEU A 110 -5.74 24.10 -5.78
N GLY A 111 -5.31 25.32 -5.45
CA GLY A 111 -5.66 26.01 -4.23
C GLY A 111 -4.70 25.72 -3.07
N ASP A 112 -5.20 25.96 -1.87
CA ASP A 112 -4.50 25.70 -0.62
C ASP A 112 -4.71 24.26 -0.17
N GLU A 113 -4.00 23.84 0.90
CA GLU A 113 -4.20 22.54 1.55
C GLU A 113 -4.11 21.34 0.59
N ILE A 114 -2.98 21.20 -0.10
CA ILE A 114 -2.80 20.11 -1.06
C ILE A 114 -2.56 18.78 -0.32
N TYR A 115 -3.45 17.81 -0.51
CA TYR A 115 -3.36 16.45 0.04
C TYR A 115 -3.51 15.40 -1.04
N PHE A 116 -3.34 14.14 -0.67
CA PHE A 116 -3.77 13.04 -1.53
C PHE A 116 -5.28 13.10 -1.75
N ARG A 117 -5.72 12.77 -2.96
CA ARG A 117 -7.14 12.72 -3.30
C ARG A 117 -7.93 11.71 -2.43
N HIS A 118 -7.29 10.60 -2.08
CA HIS A 118 -7.91 9.49 -1.37
C HIS A 118 -7.13 9.17 -0.09
N GLN A 119 -7.82 8.63 0.92
CA GLN A 119 -7.19 8.20 2.19
C GLN A 119 -6.14 7.10 1.98
N ILE A 120 -6.39 6.19 1.03
CA ILE A 120 -5.43 5.20 0.57
C ILE A 120 -5.04 5.58 -0.86
N PRO A 121 -4.04 6.46 -1.04
CA PRO A 121 -3.61 6.87 -2.37
C PRO A 121 -2.95 5.72 -3.08
N TRP A 122 -3.31 5.51 -4.33
CA TRP A 122 -2.60 4.56 -5.18
C TRP A 122 -1.43 5.26 -5.87
N ILE A 123 -0.21 4.82 -5.58
CA ILE A 123 1.00 5.34 -6.20
C ILE A 123 1.33 4.45 -7.39
N HIS A 124 1.07 4.94 -8.58
CA HIS A 124 1.40 4.22 -9.81
C HIS A 124 2.87 4.43 -10.18
N GLY A 125 3.37 3.55 -11.06
CA GLY A 125 4.72 3.63 -11.60
C GLY A 125 5.79 2.85 -10.83
N GLU A 126 7.04 3.07 -11.24
CA GLU A 126 8.25 2.42 -10.71
C GLU A 126 8.88 3.29 -9.62
N MET A 127 9.06 2.69 -8.43
CA MET A 127 9.84 3.28 -7.34
C MET A 127 11.04 2.37 -7.08
N ASN A 128 12.13 2.59 -7.81
CA ASN A 128 13.33 1.77 -7.70
C ASN A 128 14.54 2.64 -7.31
N GLN A 129 14.57 3.01 -6.04
CA GLN A 129 15.63 3.86 -5.48
C GLN A 129 17.01 3.19 -5.53
N LEU A 130 17.08 1.86 -5.49
CA LEU A 130 18.34 1.10 -5.59
C LEU A 130 18.95 1.25 -6.98
N HIS A 131 18.18 0.97 -8.03
CA HIS A 131 18.64 1.13 -9.41
C HIS A 131 18.57 2.59 -9.90
N GLY A 132 18.18 3.53 -9.04
CA GLY A 132 18.18 4.95 -9.35
C GLY A 132 17.07 5.40 -10.29
N ARG A 133 16.04 4.58 -10.52
CA ARG A 133 14.92 4.91 -11.41
C ARG A 133 13.65 5.14 -10.63
N ILE A 134 13.08 6.32 -10.80
CA ILE A 134 11.83 6.71 -10.17
C ILE A 134 10.96 7.31 -11.27
N ASP A 135 9.79 6.75 -11.49
CA ASP A 135 8.73 7.34 -12.31
C ASP A 135 7.43 7.00 -11.60
N ILE A 136 6.88 7.99 -10.89
CA ILE A 136 5.66 7.82 -10.11
C ILE A 136 4.64 8.88 -10.47
N TRP A 137 3.37 8.49 -10.34
CA TRP A 137 2.26 9.43 -10.42
C TRP A 137 1.15 9.07 -9.45
N PHE A 138 0.51 10.09 -8.91
CA PHE A 138 -0.57 9.94 -7.94
C PHE A 138 -1.52 11.13 -7.95
N SER A 139 -2.76 10.88 -7.57
CA SER A 139 -3.80 11.92 -7.53
C SER A 139 -3.70 12.77 -6.27
N VAL A 140 -3.77 14.09 -6.48
CA VAL A 140 -3.75 15.13 -5.46
C VAL A 140 -5.03 15.95 -5.51
N ARG A 141 -5.41 16.51 -4.37
CA ARG A 141 -6.57 17.38 -4.20
C ARG A 141 -6.15 18.60 -3.38
N GLY A 142 -6.56 19.79 -3.81
CA GLY A 142 -6.51 21.01 -3.03
C GLY A 142 -7.90 21.59 -2.81
N THR A 143 -7.97 22.84 -2.34
CA THR A 143 -9.26 23.52 -2.09
C THR A 143 -10.03 23.87 -3.37
N LYS A 144 -9.35 24.15 -4.48
CA LYS A 144 -9.98 24.57 -5.74
C LYS A 144 -10.24 23.42 -6.70
N GLY A 145 -9.44 22.37 -6.65
CA GLY A 145 -9.55 21.27 -7.62
C GLY A 145 -8.71 20.05 -7.31
N GLU A 146 -8.76 19.11 -8.25
CA GLU A 146 -8.02 17.84 -8.20
C GLU A 146 -7.13 17.71 -9.45
N GLY A 147 -6.06 16.95 -9.31
CA GLY A 147 -5.12 16.70 -10.40
C GLY A 147 -4.27 15.46 -10.16
N VAL A 148 -3.44 15.13 -11.14
CA VAL A 148 -2.46 14.05 -11.08
C VAL A 148 -1.08 14.68 -11.14
N MET A 149 -0.28 14.46 -10.10
CA MET A 149 1.12 14.85 -10.08
C MET A 149 1.96 13.69 -10.59
N ARG A 150 2.90 13.97 -11.49
CA ARG A 150 3.89 13.03 -12.00
C ARG A 150 5.29 13.51 -11.63
N PHE A 151 6.12 12.58 -11.18
CA PHE A 151 7.51 12.84 -10.83
C PHE A 151 8.39 11.71 -11.38
N ALA A 152 9.35 12.09 -12.20
CA ALA A 152 10.35 11.19 -12.75
C ALA A 152 11.76 11.69 -12.44
N SER A 153 12.60 10.79 -11.96
CA SER A 153 14.01 11.05 -11.69
C SER A 153 14.85 9.82 -12.00
N ASN A 154 16.04 10.06 -12.55
CA ASN A 154 17.00 9.02 -12.89
C ASN A 154 18.36 9.33 -12.28
N ARG A 155 19.06 8.30 -11.81
CA ARG A 155 20.46 8.33 -11.42
C ARG A 155 21.23 7.35 -12.30
N PRO A 156 22.10 7.83 -13.21
CA PRO A 156 22.78 6.97 -14.18
C PRO A 156 23.81 6.02 -13.55
N THR A 157 24.47 6.43 -12.47
CA THR A 157 25.51 5.64 -11.79
C THR A 157 25.12 5.39 -10.34
N SER A 158 25.41 4.23 -9.76
CA SER A 158 25.04 3.92 -8.36
C SER A 158 25.54 4.95 -7.32
N LYS A 159 26.66 5.63 -7.60
CA LYS A 159 27.24 6.70 -6.77
C LYS A 159 26.92 8.11 -7.26
N GLY A 160 26.24 8.23 -8.40
CA GLY A 160 25.88 9.52 -8.98
C GLY A 160 24.77 10.21 -8.20
N PHE A 161 24.56 11.48 -8.52
CA PHE A 161 23.40 12.21 -8.03
C PHE A 161 22.16 11.87 -8.86
N PHE A 162 20.99 11.99 -8.24
CA PHE A 162 19.73 11.93 -8.96
C PHE A 162 19.61 13.15 -9.89
N SER A 163 18.85 13.01 -10.97
CA SER A 163 18.49 14.13 -11.83
C SER A 163 16.99 14.08 -12.02
N THR A 164 16.30 15.16 -11.66
CA THR A 164 14.87 15.26 -11.90
C THR A 164 14.64 15.48 -13.38
N THR A 165 13.96 14.53 -14.03
CA THR A 165 13.67 14.59 -15.47
C THR A 165 12.29 15.17 -15.72
N GLU A 166 11.34 14.90 -14.84
CA GLU A 166 9.99 15.42 -14.96
C GLU A 166 9.41 15.71 -13.58
N TRP A 167 8.80 16.88 -13.41
CA TRP A 167 7.92 17.15 -12.30
C TRP A 167 6.76 18.00 -12.81
N SER A 168 5.62 17.36 -13.05
CA SER A 168 4.47 18.00 -13.68
C SER A 168 3.17 17.73 -12.94
N LEU A 169 2.22 18.66 -13.08
CA LEU A 169 0.87 18.57 -12.55
C LEU A 169 -0.13 18.65 -13.68
N THR A 170 -0.97 17.63 -13.83
CA THR A 170 -2.08 17.62 -14.80
C THR A 170 -3.40 17.78 -14.07
N MET A 171 -4.13 18.84 -14.33
CA MET A 171 -5.46 19.09 -13.76
C MET A 171 -6.51 18.19 -14.42
N GLU A 172 -7.67 18.03 -13.79
CA GLU A 172 -8.81 17.29 -14.36
C GLU A 172 -9.30 17.90 -15.69
N ASP A 173 -9.15 19.21 -15.86
CA ASP A 173 -9.49 19.95 -17.09
C ASP A 173 -8.51 19.69 -18.27
N GLY A 174 -7.45 18.89 -18.04
CA GLY A 174 -6.44 18.56 -19.06
C GLY A 174 -5.28 19.55 -19.14
N THR A 175 -5.33 20.66 -18.41
CA THR A 175 -4.21 21.61 -18.29
C THR A 175 -3.02 20.93 -17.59
N ARG A 176 -1.89 20.85 -18.29
CA ARG A 176 -0.62 20.35 -17.75
C ARG A 176 0.31 21.52 -17.44
N LEU A 177 0.80 21.55 -16.22
CA LEU A 177 1.79 22.50 -15.74
C LEU A 177 3.10 21.77 -15.48
N ASP A 178 4.19 22.24 -16.08
CA ASP A 178 5.53 21.80 -15.73
C ASP A 178 6.03 22.63 -14.54
N LEU A 179 6.36 21.97 -13.44
CA LEU A 179 6.77 22.63 -12.21
C LEU A 179 8.29 22.81 -12.13
N LEU A 180 9.06 22.18 -13.03
CA LEU A 180 10.51 22.32 -13.09
C LEU A 180 10.97 23.67 -13.64
N ASP A 181 10.13 24.38 -14.41
CA ASP A 181 10.48 25.67 -15.01
C ASP A 181 10.81 26.74 -13.95
N SER A 182 10.18 26.64 -12.77
CA SER A 182 10.43 27.52 -11.62
C SER A 182 11.72 27.23 -10.85
N GLY A 183 12.45 26.17 -11.24
CA GLY A 183 13.66 25.67 -10.58
C GLY A 183 13.42 24.34 -9.85
N ASP A 184 14.42 23.46 -9.88
CA ASP A 184 14.33 22.12 -9.26
C ASP A 184 14.48 22.20 -7.72
N PRO A 185 13.40 22.00 -6.94
CA PRO A 185 13.47 22.04 -5.48
C PRO A 185 14.20 20.82 -4.90
N PHE A 186 14.39 19.76 -5.67
CA PHE A 186 15.05 18.53 -5.25
C PHE A 186 16.56 18.62 -5.39
N ARG A 187 17.09 19.59 -6.13
CA ARG A 187 18.54 19.75 -6.36
C ARG A 187 19.36 19.85 -5.06
N ALA A 188 18.82 20.47 -4.01
CA ALA A 188 19.44 20.56 -2.70
C ALA A 188 19.45 19.22 -1.94
N LEU A 189 18.40 18.40 -2.08
CA LEU A 189 18.33 17.04 -1.52
C LEU A 189 19.26 16.08 -2.25
N VAL A 190 19.58 16.42 -3.49
CA VAL A 190 20.32 15.60 -4.44
C VAL A 190 21.80 16.01 -4.49
N GLY A 191 22.27 16.85 -3.56
CA GLY A 191 23.70 17.17 -3.38
C GLY A 191 24.31 18.05 -4.48
N GLY A 192 23.47 18.63 -5.35
CA GLY A 192 23.88 19.42 -6.50
C GLY A 192 23.75 20.92 -6.28
N GLY A 193 24.26 21.47 -5.19
CA GLY A 193 24.45 22.93 -5.08
C GLY A 193 25.44 23.37 -6.15
N GLY A 194 24.95 23.98 -7.23
CA GLY A 194 25.80 24.54 -8.28
C GLY A 194 26.50 25.77 -7.73
N ASP A 195 27.76 25.59 -7.36
CA ASP A 195 28.91 26.52 -7.43
C ASP A 195 30.15 25.87 -6.78
N ASP A 196 29.97 24.78 -6.01
CA ASP A 196 31.04 23.96 -5.46
C ASP A 196 31.00 22.54 -6.05
N LEU A 197 31.33 22.39 -7.34
CA LEU A 197 31.72 21.08 -7.85
C LEU A 197 33.12 20.76 -7.29
N PRO A 198 33.29 19.82 -6.33
CA PRO A 198 34.60 19.22 -6.19
C PRO A 198 34.94 18.55 -7.53
N PRO A 199 36.20 18.62 -7.98
CA PRO A 199 36.62 17.96 -9.21
C PRO A 199 36.22 16.47 -9.18
N PRO A 200 36.05 15.84 -10.35
CA PRO A 200 35.80 14.40 -10.42
C PRO A 200 36.80 13.71 -9.50
N VAL A 201 36.30 12.93 -8.55
CA VAL A 201 37.15 12.21 -7.60
C VAL A 201 37.98 11.26 -8.44
N GLU A 202 39.24 11.61 -8.70
CA GLU A 202 40.22 10.72 -9.34
C GLU A 202 40.27 9.43 -8.52
N GLU A 203 40.04 8.30 -9.20
CA GLU A 203 39.80 6.99 -8.58
C GLU A 203 41.03 6.36 -7.88
N ASP A 204 42.14 7.09 -7.75
CA ASP A 204 43.44 6.52 -7.35
C ASP A 204 43.87 6.83 -5.90
N ALA A 205 43.01 7.37 -5.05
CA ALA A 205 43.36 7.53 -3.64
C ALA A 205 43.29 6.18 -2.89
N PRO A 206 44.41 5.63 -2.37
CA PRO A 206 44.40 4.38 -1.63
C PRO A 206 43.52 4.55 -0.39
N THR A 207 42.49 3.71 -0.30
CA THR A 207 41.50 3.69 0.79
C THR A 207 42.24 3.68 2.13
N ARG A 208 42.20 4.81 2.86
CA ARG A 208 42.76 4.92 4.21
C ARG A 208 41.95 3.99 5.13
N GLY A 209 42.55 2.84 5.42
CA GLY A 209 41.98 1.79 6.26
C GLY A 209 41.53 2.31 7.63
N PHE A 210 40.31 1.93 7.99
CA PHE A 210 39.76 2.17 9.31
C PHE A 210 40.47 1.32 10.37
N ARG A 211 40.82 1.98 11.49
CA ARG A 211 41.13 1.42 12.82
C ARG A 211 42.53 0.82 13.03
N LYS A 212 43.47 1.65 13.51
CA LYS A 212 44.58 1.15 14.34
C LYS A 212 44.04 0.91 15.76
N GLN A 213 44.07 -0.33 16.22
CA GLN A 213 43.89 -0.64 17.64
C GLN A 213 45.11 -0.12 18.41
N VAL A 214 44.83 0.54 19.53
CA VAL A 214 45.86 1.08 20.44
C VAL A 214 46.47 -0.11 21.18
N GLU A 215 47.76 -0.35 20.97
CA GLU A 215 48.55 -1.34 21.70
C GLU A 215 49.03 -0.70 23.02
N TYR A 216 48.66 -1.29 24.15
CA TYR A 216 49.11 -0.84 25.48
C TYR A 216 50.38 -1.61 25.85
N LYS A 217 51.43 -0.86 26.21
CA LYS A 217 52.69 -1.40 26.78
C LYS A 217 52.54 -1.70 28.26
#